data_AF-A0A1F7ZWG0-F1
#
_entry.id   AF-A0A1F7ZWG0-F1
#
_cell.length_a   1.000
_cell.length_b   1.000
_cell.length_c   1.000
_cell.angle_alpha   90.00
_cell.angle_beta   90.00
_cell.angle_gamma   90.00
#
_symmetry.space_group_name_H-M   'P 1'
#
loop_
_entity.id
_entity.type
_entity.pdbx_description
1 polymer ?
#
loop_
_entity_poly.entity_id
_entity_poly.type
_entity_poly.pdbx_seq_one_letter_code
_entity_poly.pdbx_strand_id
1 'polypeptide(L)'
;ESTAMVVSSLVRRGMELASDMSTNSKDREVPSIHLSGWLAGLFVFSVLAFFFVVFSIEYTYGMVVATLAAIEETNPDLYIRVKSDFNPNKDVDPAEPEARTLRPQPVTSTLRTAVRHLRARAGFWSRFRGFGLFMTYSLAEGFIFAILPLSMTNFAGQLAARMIIGMALANLELTWLLKIAPVVAFEQGAVCAAFYIPLFIAGAAGALGDLVVDPNTNLPPAELVSRAATAIAIPSLLAALVSIPARAVTIRVAASMLPKEDNTIVPFDRSFGGKVVPVTLGGSGKLSIKDAWATFDGPARIRYLKVIGKAFAMEFAAMILFSIVLGCQVHAGALTYGIRRTPTRVTVLVRRHIPSSYSSFSPRAATPETRTTTMATSPAGRMLLGQLQQMQSAKDLPGISCGLVDNNVFEWEVMLMISDDVKLYGGGFFRARLSFPPEYPHMPPKMKFETPLFHPNIYPNGDVCISILHPPEEDKYGYESAAERWSPVQTPETILLSVISMLSSPNDESPANVEAARLWREDPKEFKKRVRKCVRDSLGEE
;
A
#
# COMPACT_ATOMS: atom_id res chain seq x y z
N GLU A 1 -21.97 31.04 16.20
CA GLU A 1 -21.25 32.35 16.21
C GLU A 1 -19.87 32.31 16.88
N SER A 2 -19.60 31.43 17.87
CA SER A 2 -18.31 31.42 18.60
C SER A 2 -17.08 30.94 17.78
N THR A 3 -17.24 30.01 16.83
CA THR A 3 -16.12 29.45 16.05
C THR A 3 -15.59 30.40 14.96
N ALA A 4 -16.45 31.22 14.34
CA ALA A 4 -16.05 32.21 13.35
C ALA A 4 -15.25 33.37 13.98
N MET A 5 -15.56 33.72 15.23
CA MET A 5 -14.89 34.79 15.98
C MET A 5 -13.45 34.41 16.34
N VAL A 6 -13.21 33.15 16.74
CA VAL A 6 -11.88 32.65 17.09
C VAL A 6 -10.96 32.59 15.87
N VAL A 7 -11.46 32.07 14.73
CA VAL A 7 -10.70 32.04 13.47
C VAL A 7 -10.38 33.45 12.97
N SER A 8 -11.32 34.40 13.06
CA SER A 8 -11.06 35.79 12.67
C SER A 8 -10.01 36.47 13.55
N SER A 9 -9.98 36.15 14.86
CA SER A 9 -9.00 36.70 15.81
C SER A 9 -7.61 36.12 15.60
N LEU A 10 -7.50 34.84 15.22
CA LEU A 10 -6.25 34.17 14.89
C LEU A 10 -5.67 34.63 13.56
N VAL A 11 -6.51 34.81 12.54
CA VAL A 11 -6.11 35.40 11.25
C VAL A 11 -5.68 36.85 11.45
N ARG A 12 -6.39 37.64 12.27
CA ARG A 12 -6.03 39.03 12.55
C ARG A 12 -4.73 39.15 13.35
N ARG A 13 -4.53 38.32 14.39
CA ARG A 13 -3.26 38.26 15.13
C ARG A 13 -2.10 37.75 14.28
N GLY A 14 -2.35 36.81 13.37
CA GLY A 14 -1.35 36.34 12.41
C GLY A 14 -0.96 37.42 11.40
N MET A 15 -1.92 38.23 10.94
CA MET A 15 -1.66 39.39 10.08
C MET A 15 -0.97 40.53 10.82
N GLU A 16 -1.31 40.78 12.09
CA GLU A 16 -0.65 41.77 12.95
C GLU A 16 0.80 41.36 13.22
N LEU A 17 1.08 40.08 13.55
CA LEU A 17 2.44 39.52 13.69
C LEU A 17 3.25 39.57 12.38
N ALA A 18 2.62 39.29 11.24
CA ALA A 18 3.27 39.43 9.93
C ALA A 18 3.57 40.90 9.58
N SER A 19 2.69 41.82 10.00
CA SER A 19 2.90 43.26 9.83
C SER A 19 3.99 43.78 10.77
N ASP A 20 4.07 43.29 12.01
CA ASP A 20 5.09 43.66 12.99
C ASP A 20 6.46 43.08 12.65
N MET A 21 6.52 41.87 12.07
CA MET A 21 7.73 41.35 11.44
C MET A 21 8.18 42.19 10.23
N SER A 22 7.24 42.82 9.52
CA SER A 22 7.51 43.67 8.37
C SER A 22 7.85 45.12 8.73
N THR A 23 7.44 45.62 9.89
CA THR A 23 7.74 46.99 10.34
C THR A 23 9.06 47.07 11.12
N ASN A 24 9.42 46.00 11.84
CA ASN A 24 10.68 45.90 12.61
C ASN A 24 11.89 45.43 11.77
N SER A 25 11.69 45.13 10.48
CA SER A 25 12.75 44.73 9.54
C SER A 25 13.42 45.90 8.82
N LYS A 26 13.04 47.15 9.13
CA LYS A 26 13.52 48.35 8.41
C LYS A 26 15.04 48.59 8.48
N ASP A 27 15.79 47.91 9.35
CA ASP A 27 17.25 47.96 9.41
C ASP A 27 17.95 46.59 9.52
N ARG A 28 17.31 45.50 9.06
CA ARG A 28 18.01 44.21 8.93
C ARG A 28 18.37 43.94 7.48
N GLU A 29 19.66 43.72 7.21
CA GLU A 29 20.12 43.12 5.96
C GLU A 29 19.46 41.75 5.79
N VAL A 30 18.32 41.69 5.10
CA VAL A 30 17.65 40.43 4.80
C VAL A 30 18.31 39.83 3.56
N PRO A 31 18.98 38.67 3.65
CA PRO A 31 19.51 38.01 2.47
C PRO A 31 18.34 37.55 1.58
N SER A 32 18.11 38.25 0.47
CA SER A 32 17.12 37.84 -0.54
C SER A 32 17.73 36.79 -1.46
N ILE A 33 17.20 35.57 -1.40
CA ILE A 33 17.58 34.47 -2.28
C ILE A 33 16.94 34.71 -3.65
N HIS A 34 17.76 34.99 -4.67
CA HIS A 34 17.29 35.08 -6.05
C HIS A 34 17.43 33.72 -6.74
N LEU A 35 16.29 33.11 -7.08
CA LEU A 35 16.23 31.96 -7.98
C LEU A 35 16.33 32.46 -9.43
N SER A 36 17.41 32.10 -10.12
CA SER A 36 17.67 32.56 -11.48
C SER A 36 16.94 31.69 -12.53
N GLY A 37 16.03 32.29 -13.30
CA GLY A 37 15.47 31.75 -14.56
C GLY A 37 15.22 30.22 -14.60
N TRP A 38 15.74 29.54 -15.61
CA TRP A 38 15.58 28.09 -15.80
C TRP A 38 16.41 27.25 -14.80
N LEU A 39 17.51 27.79 -14.26
CA LEU A 39 18.35 27.14 -13.25
C LEU A 39 17.61 26.91 -11.93
N ALA A 40 16.68 27.80 -11.59
CA ALA A 40 15.73 27.64 -10.49
C ALA A 40 14.86 26.39 -10.63
N GLY A 41 14.33 26.14 -11.84
CA GLY A 41 13.54 24.95 -12.14
C GLY A 41 14.37 23.68 -12.02
N LEU A 42 15.62 23.72 -12.48
CA LEU A 42 16.57 22.60 -12.36
C LEU A 42 16.92 22.32 -10.89
N PHE A 43 17.05 23.35 -10.06
CA PHE A 43 17.26 23.20 -8.62
C PHE A 43 16.07 22.51 -7.94
N VAL A 44 14.84 22.98 -8.18
CA VAL A 44 13.62 22.36 -7.65
C VAL A 44 13.50 20.91 -8.11
N PHE A 45 13.73 20.64 -9.41
CA PHE A 45 13.74 19.28 -9.93
C PHE A 45 14.77 18.40 -9.24
N SER A 46 15.98 18.92 -9.01
CA SER A 46 17.07 18.16 -8.37
C SER A 46 16.74 17.81 -6.93
N VAL A 47 16.11 18.72 -6.19
CA VAL A 47 15.61 18.48 -4.83
C VAL A 47 14.52 17.40 -4.83
N LEU A 48 13.54 17.51 -5.72
CA LEU A 48 12.46 16.52 -5.83
C LEU A 48 12.99 15.14 -6.24
N ALA A 49 13.91 15.09 -7.21
CA ALA A 49 14.55 13.86 -7.66
C ALA A 49 15.37 13.21 -6.54
N PHE A 50 16.07 14.00 -5.73
CA PHE A 50 16.80 13.49 -4.58
C PHE A 50 15.88 12.85 -3.54
N PHE A 51 14.80 13.52 -3.15
CA PHE A 51 13.81 12.94 -2.23
C PHE A 51 13.22 11.64 -2.79
N PHE A 52 12.88 11.62 -4.08
CA PHE A 52 12.40 10.41 -4.73
C PHE A 52 13.43 9.26 -4.67
N VAL A 53 14.71 9.55 -4.93
CA VAL A 53 15.78 8.55 -4.88
C VAL A 53 15.97 8.02 -3.46
N VAL A 54 16.08 8.89 -2.46
CA VAL A 54 16.26 8.49 -1.05
C VAL A 54 15.07 7.68 -0.58
N PHE A 55 13.83 8.15 -0.80
CA PHE A 55 12.64 7.40 -0.43
C PHE A 55 12.51 6.06 -1.17
N SER A 56 12.90 6.01 -2.45
CA SER A 56 12.92 4.76 -3.21
C SER A 56 13.94 3.76 -2.65
N ILE A 57 15.11 4.24 -2.21
CA ILE A 57 16.15 3.40 -1.59
C ILE A 57 15.65 2.85 -0.25
N GLU A 58 15.16 3.74 0.63
CA GLU A 58 14.67 3.35 1.96
C GLU A 58 13.49 2.39 1.82
N TYR A 59 12.51 2.68 0.96
CA TYR A 59 11.37 1.79 0.74
C TYR A 59 11.80 0.43 0.20
N THR A 60 12.62 0.39 -0.86
CA THR A 60 12.94 -0.89 -1.51
C THR A 60 13.88 -1.74 -0.66
N TYR A 61 14.96 -1.14 -0.16
CA TYR A 61 16.04 -1.88 0.47
C TYR A 61 15.96 -1.83 1.99
N GLY A 62 15.60 -0.67 2.55
CA GLY A 62 15.42 -0.48 3.99
C GLY A 62 14.16 -1.13 4.54
N MET A 63 13.06 -1.17 3.77
CA MET A 63 11.81 -1.81 4.18
C MET A 63 11.56 -3.15 3.47
N VAL A 64 11.31 -3.16 2.15
CA VAL A 64 10.84 -4.38 1.45
C VAL A 64 11.85 -5.53 1.55
N VAL A 65 13.10 -5.34 1.11
CA VAL A 65 14.10 -6.41 1.13
C VAL A 65 14.56 -6.74 2.55
N ALA A 66 14.61 -5.75 3.45
CA ALA A 66 14.93 -5.98 4.86
C ALA A 66 13.87 -6.84 5.56
N THR A 67 12.58 -6.57 5.30
CA THR A 67 11.46 -7.37 5.81
C THR A 67 11.55 -8.82 5.33
N LEU A 68 11.84 -9.04 4.03
CA LEU A 68 12.08 -10.39 3.52
C LEU A 68 13.26 -11.06 4.22
N ALA A 69 14.38 -10.35 4.42
CA ALA A 69 15.56 -10.91 5.06
C ALA A 69 15.37 -11.22 6.55
N ALA A 70 14.47 -10.50 7.23
CA ALA A 70 14.15 -10.70 8.65
C ALA A 70 13.29 -11.95 8.90
N ILE A 71 12.49 -12.37 7.92
CA ILE A 71 11.59 -13.52 8.02
C ILE A 71 12.08 -14.76 7.28
N GLU A 72 12.89 -14.60 6.22
CA GLU A 72 13.34 -15.71 5.38
C GLU A 72 14.10 -16.79 6.16
N GLU A 73 13.69 -18.04 5.96
CA GLU A 73 14.34 -19.19 6.54
C GLU A 73 15.74 -19.42 5.95
N THR A 74 16.72 -19.67 6.82
CA THR A 74 18.12 -19.89 6.42
C THR A 74 18.34 -21.22 5.70
N ASN A 75 17.52 -22.22 5.98
CA ASN A 75 17.61 -23.55 5.38
C ASN A 75 16.20 -24.05 5.07
N PRO A 76 15.57 -23.61 3.97
CA PRO A 76 14.24 -24.11 3.61
C PRO A 76 14.38 -25.62 3.37
N ASP A 77 13.63 -26.41 4.13
CA ASP A 77 13.78 -27.85 4.10
C ASP A 77 13.67 -28.43 2.70
N LEU A 78 14.52 -29.44 2.52
CA LEU A 78 14.69 -30.35 1.40
C LEU A 78 13.35 -30.70 0.71
N TYR A 79 12.93 -29.93 -0.30
CA TYR A 79 12.01 -30.47 -1.29
C TYR A 79 12.75 -31.61 -2.01
N ILE A 80 12.50 -32.84 -1.60
CA ILE A 80 12.87 -34.03 -2.36
C ILE A 80 12.15 -33.88 -3.69
N ARG A 81 12.87 -33.42 -4.72
CA ARG A 81 12.45 -33.63 -6.09
C ARG A 81 12.57 -35.13 -6.29
N VAL A 82 11.47 -35.86 -6.09
CA VAL A 82 11.37 -37.26 -6.54
C VAL A 82 11.65 -37.18 -8.04
N LYS A 83 12.86 -37.55 -8.45
CA LYS A 83 13.14 -37.77 -9.86
C LYS A 83 12.17 -38.88 -10.26
N SER A 84 11.33 -38.61 -11.24
CA SER A 84 10.41 -39.57 -11.87
C SER A 84 11.13 -40.78 -12.50
N ASP A 85 12.46 -40.79 -12.48
CA ASP A 85 13.30 -41.71 -13.23
C ASP A 85 14.05 -42.64 -12.26
N PHE A 86 13.36 -43.16 -11.25
CA PHE A 86 13.90 -44.23 -10.42
C PHE A 86 13.94 -45.52 -11.25
N ASN A 87 15.07 -45.76 -11.92
CA ASN A 87 15.36 -47.02 -12.59
C ASN A 87 16.06 -47.96 -11.59
N PRO A 88 15.40 -49.03 -11.11
CA PRO A 88 15.95 -49.94 -10.11
C PRO A 88 17.16 -50.76 -10.60
N ASN A 89 17.47 -50.71 -11.90
CA ASN A 89 18.59 -51.44 -12.52
C ASN A 89 19.77 -50.55 -12.92
N LYS A 90 19.84 -49.28 -12.46
CA LYS A 90 21.01 -48.45 -12.72
C LYS A 90 22.08 -48.75 -11.67
N ASP A 91 23.19 -49.35 -12.09
CA ASP A 91 24.34 -49.62 -11.23
C ASP A 91 24.83 -48.32 -10.57
N VAL A 92 25.03 -48.38 -9.25
CA VAL A 92 25.57 -47.27 -8.46
C VAL A 92 27.07 -47.22 -8.69
N ASP A 93 27.51 -46.27 -9.50
CA ASP A 93 28.94 -46.02 -9.74
C ASP A 93 29.58 -45.38 -8.50
N PRO A 94 30.53 -46.03 -7.81
CA PRO A 94 31.15 -45.50 -6.60
C PRO A 94 32.08 -44.30 -6.87
N ALA A 95 32.31 -43.94 -8.14
CA ALA A 95 33.10 -42.77 -8.54
C ALA A 95 32.23 -41.58 -8.99
N GLU A 96 30.89 -41.69 -8.99
CA GLU A 96 30.03 -40.54 -9.23
C GLU A 96 30.12 -39.64 -7.99
N PRO A 97 30.62 -38.39 -8.09
CA PRO A 97 30.73 -37.52 -6.93
C PRO A 97 29.33 -37.39 -6.36
N GLU A 98 29.15 -37.80 -5.09
CA GLU A 98 27.92 -37.56 -4.32
C GLU A 98 27.41 -36.19 -4.74
N ALA A 99 26.28 -36.17 -5.45
CA ALA A 99 25.75 -34.95 -6.02
C ALA A 99 25.69 -33.96 -4.86
N ARG A 100 26.62 -32.98 -4.84
CA ARG A 100 26.64 -31.90 -3.85
C ARG A 100 25.22 -31.39 -3.84
N THR A 101 24.48 -31.73 -2.79
CA THR A 101 23.11 -31.29 -2.61
C THR A 101 23.20 -29.77 -2.57
N LEU A 102 22.95 -29.14 -3.72
CA LEU A 102 23.00 -27.69 -3.88
C LEU A 102 21.91 -27.14 -2.98
N ARG A 103 22.27 -26.84 -1.74
CA ARG A 103 21.38 -26.21 -0.77
C ARG A 103 20.84 -24.95 -1.46
N PRO A 104 19.52 -24.79 -1.64
CA PRO A 104 18.98 -23.59 -2.24
C PRO A 104 19.40 -22.40 -1.39
N GLN A 105 20.11 -21.44 -2.00
CA GLN A 105 20.50 -20.23 -1.29
C GLN A 105 19.26 -19.39 -0.98
N PRO A 106 19.21 -18.72 0.18
CA PRO A 106 18.16 -17.76 0.48
C PRO A 106 18.01 -16.73 -0.66
N VAL A 107 16.78 -16.38 -1.00
CA VAL A 107 16.41 -15.36 -1.99
C VAL A 107 17.05 -14.01 -1.62
N THR A 108 17.16 -13.71 -0.32
CA THR A 108 17.78 -12.47 0.21
C THR A 108 19.30 -12.53 0.33
N SER A 109 19.95 -13.59 -0.19
CA SER A 109 21.42 -13.72 -0.22
C SER A 109 22.12 -12.51 -0.87
N THR A 110 21.51 -11.93 -1.91
CA THR A 110 21.96 -10.67 -2.51
C THR A 110 20.78 -9.75 -2.85
N LEU A 111 21.01 -8.44 -2.83
CA LEU A 111 19.99 -7.45 -3.22
C LEU A 111 19.51 -7.66 -4.66
N ARG A 112 20.41 -8.06 -5.56
CA ARG A 112 20.08 -8.32 -6.97
C ARG A 112 19.18 -9.55 -7.10
N THR A 113 19.47 -10.62 -6.35
CA THR A 113 18.64 -11.83 -6.32
C THR A 113 17.24 -11.51 -5.79
N ALA A 114 17.15 -10.80 -4.67
CA ALA A 114 15.87 -10.39 -4.08
C ALA A 114 15.02 -9.53 -5.02
N VAL A 115 15.61 -8.50 -5.64
CA VAL A 115 14.88 -7.63 -6.60
C VAL A 115 14.47 -8.41 -7.85
N ARG A 116 15.31 -9.32 -8.35
CA ARG A 116 14.96 -10.17 -9.50
C ARG A 116 13.80 -11.10 -9.16
N HIS A 117 13.79 -11.69 -7.96
CA HIS A 117 12.70 -12.54 -7.49
C HIS A 117 11.38 -11.76 -7.38
N LEU A 118 11.42 -10.56 -6.78
CA LEU A 118 10.27 -9.65 -6.73
C LEU A 118 9.72 -9.32 -8.13
N ARG A 119 10.61 -9.02 -9.08
CA ARG A 119 10.25 -8.73 -10.47
C ARG A 119 9.65 -9.94 -11.20
N ALA A 120 10.18 -11.14 -10.96
CA ALA A 120 9.64 -12.37 -11.54
C ALA A 120 8.22 -12.68 -11.04
N ARG A 121 7.93 -12.40 -9.77
CA ARG A 121 6.62 -12.66 -9.15
C ARG A 121 5.55 -11.62 -9.50
N ALA A 122 5.92 -10.35 -9.59
CA ALA A 122 4.94 -9.24 -9.61
C ALA A 122 5.20 -8.17 -10.69
N GLY A 123 6.05 -8.45 -11.67
CA GLY A 123 6.33 -7.58 -12.81
C GLY A 123 7.35 -6.47 -12.51
N PHE A 124 7.54 -5.56 -13.48
CA PHE A 124 8.57 -4.50 -13.40
C PHE A 124 8.37 -3.53 -12.22
N TRP A 125 7.12 -3.15 -11.94
CA TRP A 125 6.75 -2.23 -10.86
C TRP A 125 6.61 -2.91 -9.49
N SER A 126 6.98 -4.18 -9.37
CA SER A 126 6.86 -4.98 -8.12
C SER A 126 7.47 -4.28 -6.91
N ARG A 127 8.62 -3.62 -7.10
CA ARG A 127 9.35 -2.89 -6.05
C ARG A 127 8.67 -1.61 -5.56
N PHE A 128 7.55 -1.19 -6.15
CA PHE A 128 6.83 0.04 -5.81
C PHE A 128 5.34 -0.19 -5.45
N ARG A 129 4.87 -1.44 -5.37
CA ARG A 129 3.44 -1.74 -5.19
C ARG A 129 2.83 -1.16 -3.89
N GLY A 130 3.62 -0.96 -2.85
CA GLY A 130 3.21 -0.27 -1.61
C GLY A 130 3.88 1.09 -1.40
N PHE A 131 4.57 1.63 -2.41
CA PHE A 131 5.30 2.90 -2.28
C PHE A 131 4.35 4.08 -2.06
N GLY A 132 3.15 4.06 -2.66
CA GLY A 132 2.12 5.08 -2.41
C GLY A 132 1.69 5.12 -0.94
N LEU A 133 1.45 3.96 -0.34
CA LEU A 133 1.09 3.87 1.08
C LEU A 133 2.23 4.37 1.99
N PHE A 134 3.46 3.98 1.66
CA PHE A 134 4.65 4.49 2.34
C PHE A 134 4.73 6.03 2.27
N MET A 135 4.56 6.61 1.09
CA MET A 135 4.57 8.07 0.93
C MET A 135 3.44 8.74 1.72
N THR A 136 2.23 8.16 1.73
CA THR A 136 1.13 8.70 2.54
C THR A 136 1.42 8.61 4.03
N TYR A 137 2.02 7.51 4.49
CA TYR A 137 2.44 7.34 5.88
C TYR A 137 3.49 8.40 6.26
N SER A 138 4.55 8.55 5.47
CA SER A 138 5.63 9.52 5.75
C SER A 138 5.15 10.97 5.73
N LEU A 139 4.24 11.32 4.80
CA LEU A 139 3.65 12.66 4.76
C LEU A 139 2.70 12.90 5.93
N ALA A 140 1.89 11.91 6.31
CA ALA A 140 1.00 12.00 7.47
C ALA A 140 1.79 12.13 8.78
N GLU A 141 2.86 11.35 8.94
CA GLU A 141 3.78 11.44 10.08
C GLU A 141 4.38 12.84 10.20
N GLY A 142 4.95 13.36 9.11
CA GLY A 142 5.51 14.71 9.06
C GLY A 142 4.47 15.79 9.35
N PHE A 143 3.27 15.66 8.80
CA PHE A 143 2.17 16.62 9.03
C PHE A 143 1.69 16.62 10.49
N ILE A 144 1.44 15.44 11.07
CA ILE A 144 0.96 15.33 12.45
C ILE A 144 2.03 15.83 13.42
N PHE A 145 3.30 15.51 13.17
CA PHE A 145 4.41 16.05 13.96
C PHE A 145 4.46 17.58 13.90
N ALA A 146 4.22 18.19 12.74
CA ALA A 146 4.27 19.64 12.56
C ALA A 146 3.12 20.40 13.25
N ILE A 147 1.95 19.78 13.43
CA ILE A 147 0.77 20.44 14.04
C ILE A 147 0.65 20.22 15.55
N LEU A 148 1.42 19.30 16.14
CA LEU A 148 1.33 19.01 17.58
C LEU A 148 1.92 20.18 18.39
N PRO A 149 1.14 20.80 19.30
CA PRO A 149 1.58 21.94 20.11
C PRO A 149 2.45 21.50 21.30
N LEU A 150 3.21 20.41 21.14
CA LEU A 150 4.09 19.90 22.18
C LEU A 150 5.39 20.69 22.09
N SER A 151 5.77 21.30 23.21
CA SER A 151 6.98 22.12 23.26
C SER A 151 8.17 21.30 22.78
N MET A 152 8.79 21.74 21.68
CA MET A 152 10.02 21.17 21.13
C MET A 152 11.20 21.22 22.11
N THR A 153 11.01 21.81 23.28
CA THR A 153 12.02 21.90 24.34
C THR A 153 11.82 20.89 25.48
N ASN A 154 10.66 20.22 25.60
CA ASN A 154 10.39 19.29 26.71
C ASN A 154 10.50 17.81 26.29
N PHE A 155 11.44 17.10 26.91
CA PHE A 155 11.75 15.67 26.75
C PHE A 155 10.50 14.77 26.79
N ALA A 156 9.66 14.93 27.82
CA ALA A 156 8.47 14.10 28.00
C ALA A 156 7.42 14.38 26.91
N GLY A 157 7.37 15.64 26.43
CA GLY A 157 6.49 16.07 25.35
C GLY A 157 6.87 15.44 24.01
N GLN A 158 8.16 15.43 23.65
CA GLN A 158 8.61 14.82 22.39
C GLN A 158 8.45 13.30 22.36
N LEU A 159 8.75 12.62 23.48
CA LEU A 159 8.52 11.18 23.62
C LEU A 159 7.04 10.83 23.49
N ALA A 160 6.16 11.56 24.21
CA ALA A 160 4.72 11.38 24.11
C ALA A 160 4.22 11.68 22.69
N ALA A 161 4.71 12.74 22.03
CA ALA A 161 4.37 13.08 20.65
C ALA A 161 4.65 11.90 19.72
N ARG A 162 5.88 11.38 19.73
CA ARG A 162 6.29 10.28 18.85
C ARG A 162 5.54 8.99 19.13
N MET A 163 5.28 8.67 20.40
CA MET A 163 4.46 7.49 20.74
C MET A 163 3.01 7.65 20.27
N ILE A 164 2.41 8.83 20.45
CA ILE A 164 1.03 9.12 20.02
C ILE A 164 0.93 9.06 18.49
N ILE A 165 1.86 9.68 17.77
CA ILE A 165 1.91 9.65 16.30
C ILE A 165 2.08 8.20 15.82
N GLY A 166 3.05 7.47 16.35
CA GLY A 166 3.31 6.08 15.99
C GLY A 166 2.10 5.18 16.27
N MET A 167 1.40 5.37 17.39
CA MET A 167 0.16 4.63 17.69
C MET A 167 -1.01 5.03 16.77
N ALA A 168 -1.16 6.32 16.46
CA ALA A 168 -2.22 6.83 15.59
C ALA A 168 -2.03 6.36 14.14
N LEU A 169 -0.77 6.31 13.69
CA LEU A 169 -0.39 5.87 12.34
C LEU A 169 -0.11 4.36 12.24
N ALA A 170 -0.08 3.62 13.35
CA ALA A 170 0.04 2.16 13.34
C ALA A 170 -1.05 1.49 12.48
N ASN A 171 -2.24 2.09 12.42
CA ASN A 171 -3.35 1.64 11.56
C ASN A 171 -3.05 1.81 10.05
N LEU A 172 -2.22 2.78 9.69
CA LEU A 172 -1.74 3.04 8.32
C LEU A 172 -0.50 2.20 7.97
N GLU A 173 0.35 1.93 8.96
CA GLU A 173 1.58 1.13 8.80
C GLU A 173 1.25 -0.33 8.48
N LEU A 174 0.23 -0.90 9.12
CA LEU A 174 -0.19 -2.29 8.97
C LEU A 174 -1.72 -2.39 9.13
N THR A 175 -2.46 -2.39 8.02
CA THR A 175 -3.94 -2.48 8.00
C THR A 175 -4.46 -3.84 8.49
N TRP A 176 -4.35 -4.15 9.79
CA TRP A 176 -5.12 -5.18 10.52
C TRP A 176 -5.21 -4.83 12.03
N LEU A 177 -6.37 -4.31 12.44
CA LEU A 177 -6.96 -4.14 13.79
C LEU A 177 -6.08 -4.41 15.03
N LEU A 178 -5.80 -3.37 15.86
CA LEU A 178 -5.39 -3.30 17.29
C LEU A 178 -4.29 -4.25 17.84
N LYS A 179 -4.00 -5.39 17.21
CA LYS A 179 -3.18 -6.48 17.70
C LYS A 179 -1.68 -6.22 17.54
N ILE A 180 -1.32 -5.38 16.56
CA ILE A 180 0.06 -5.00 16.24
C ILE A 180 0.50 -3.71 16.96
N ALA A 181 -0.45 -2.86 17.39
CA ALA A 181 -0.15 -1.62 18.10
C ALA A 181 0.83 -1.75 19.28
N PRO A 182 0.77 -2.81 20.13
CA PRO A 182 1.73 -2.96 21.22
C PRO A 182 3.18 -3.19 20.77
N VAL A 183 3.42 -3.89 19.65
CA VAL A 183 4.79 -4.14 19.17
C VAL A 183 5.35 -2.93 18.45
N VAL A 184 4.52 -2.19 17.70
CA VAL A 184 4.89 -0.90 17.10
C VAL A 184 5.20 0.12 18.20
N ALA A 185 4.37 0.19 19.24
CA ALA A 185 4.63 1.05 20.40
C ALA A 185 5.94 0.67 21.12
N PHE A 186 6.27 -0.62 21.21
CA PHE A 186 7.56 -1.08 21.74
C PHE A 186 8.72 -0.60 20.87
N GLU A 187 8.65 -0.75 19.55
CA GLU A 187 9.70 -0.27 18.63
C GLU A 187 9.91 1.24 18.75
N GLN A 188 8.83 2.03 18.63
CA GLN A 188 8.89 3.48 18.72
C GLN A 188 9.38 3.93 20.11
N GLY A 189 8.91 3.28 21.17
CA GLY A 189 9.35 3.52 22.54
C GLY A 189 10.84 3.23 22.75
N ALA A 190 11.35 2.12 22.21
CA ALA A 190 12.75 1.74 22.30
C ALA A 190 13.66 2.73 21.55
N VAL A 191 13.29 3.12 20.32
CA VAL A 191 14.04 4.10 19.52
C VAL A 191 14.06 5.46 20.19
N CYS A 192 12.91 5.91 20.70
CA CYS A 192 12.85 7.18 21.42
C CYS A 192 13.65 7.13 22.72
N ALA A 193 13.54 6.05 23.51
CA ALA A 193 14.34 5.87 24.71
C ALA A 193 15.84 5.92 24.40
N ALA A 194 16.29 5.23 23.34
CA ALA A 194 17.67 5.24 22.89
C ALA A 194 18.17 6.62 22.44
N PHE A 195 17.30 7.47 21.88
CA PHE A 195 17.65 8.84 21.53
C PHE A 195 17.68 9.76 22.76
N TYR A 196 16.68 9.68 23.64
CA TYR A 196 16.48 10.72 24.65
C TYR A 196 17.07 10.37 26.03
N ILE A 197 17.22 9.10 26.40
CA ILE A 197 17.85 8.71 27.69
C ILE A 197 19.31 9.21 27.79
N PRO A 198 20.17 9.06 26.75
CA PRO A 198 21.52 9.60 26.81
C PRO A 198 21.54 11.12 27.02
N LEU A 199 20.62 11.84 26.38
CA LEU A 199 20.47 13.30 26.57
C LEU A 199 20.04 13.63 28.00
N PHE A 200 19.09 12.89 28.56
CA PHE A 200 18.65 13.08 29.95
C PHE A 200 19.78 12.83 30.94
N ILE A 201 20.55 11.75 30.78
CA ILE A 201 21.70 11.41 31.62
C ILE A 201 22.79 12.49 31.50
N ALA A 202 23.10 12.92 30.27
CA ALA A 202 24.04 14.02 30.03
C ALA A 202 23.57 15.32 30.69
N GLY A 203 22.26 15.57 30.72
CA GLY A 203 21.66 16.72 31.41
C GLY A 203 21.80 16.65 32.91
N ALA A 204 21.43 15.50 33.50
CA ALA A 204 21.55 15.25 34.93
C ALA A 204 23.01 15.29 35.42
N ALA A 205 23.96 14.89 34.57
CA ALA A 205 25.39 14.96 34.86
C ALA A 205 26.01 16.35 34.63
N GLY A 206 25.23 17.35 34.19
CA GLY A 206 25.73 18.69 33.85
C GLY A 206 26.48 18.77 32.52
N ALA A 207 26.71 17.65 31.85
CA ALA A 207 27.42 17.56 30.56
C ALA A 207 26.65 18.18 29.39
N LEU A 208 25.31 18.36 29.49
CA LEU A 208 24.56 19.15 28.50
C LEU A 208 24.95 20.63 28.53
N GLY A 209 25.44 21.18 29.64
CA GLY A 209 25.88 22.59 29.69
C GLY A 209 27.10 22.85 28.81
N ASP A 210 27.97 21.84 28.64
CA ASP A 210 29.15 21.92 27.77
C ASP A 210 28.80 21.72 26.28
N LEU A 211 27.68 21.04 25.99
CA LEU A 211 27.23 20.61 24.66
C LEU A 211 26.09 21.47 24.07
N VAL A 212 25.19 21.99 24.92
CA VAL A 212 24.05 22.85 24.58
C VAL A 212 24.45 24.27 24.89
N VAL A 213 24.86 24.97 23.84
CA VAL A 213 25.39 26.32 23.93
C VAL A 213 24.23 27.33 24.07
N ASP A 214 24.31 28.22 25.07
CA ASP A 214 23.39 29.34 25.20
C ASP A 214 23.49 30.23 23.94
N PRO A 215 22.39 30.50 23.23
CA PRO A 215 22.41 31.30 22.00
C PRO A 215 22.99 32.72 22.18
N ASN A 216 23.18 33.19 23.42
CA ASN A 216 23.79 34.49 23.74
C ASN A 216 25.30 34.42 24.05
N THR A 217 25.93 33.24 23.98
CA THR A 217 27.37 33.10 24.23
C THR A 217 28.19 33.42 22.98
N ASN A 218 29.23 34.25 23.15
CA ASN A 218 30.17 34.64 22.09
C ASN A 218 31.21 33.53 21.82
N LEU A 219 30.75 32.35 21.40
CA LEU A 219 31.62 31.27 20.94
C LEU A 219 31.88 31.40 19.42
N PRO A 220 33.06 30.99 18.92
CA PRO A 220 33.31 30.94 17.48
C PRO A 220 32.31 29.96 16.81
N PRO A 221 31.76 30.29 15.63
CA PRO A 221 30.70 29.49 14.99
C PRO A 221 31.04 28.01 14.80
N ALA A 222 32.31 27.69 14.54
CA ALA A 222 32.78 26.31 14.36
C ALA A 222 32.65 25.47 15.64
N GLU A 223 32.92 26.06 16.81
CA GLU A 223 32.85 25.39 18.10
C GLU A 223 31.39 25.16 18.52
N LEU A 224 30.52 26.15 18.27
CA LEU A 224 29.07 26.04 18.47
C LEU A 224 28.48 24.89 17.65
N VAL A 225 28.82 24.83 16.36
CA VAL A 225 28.33 23.79 15.44
C VAL A 225 28.87 22.42 15.84
N SER A 226 30.15 22.31 16.21
CA SER A 226 30.77 21.06 16.64
C SER A 226 30.12 20.48 17.89
N ARG A 227 29.86 21.33 18.90
CA ARG A 227 29.19 20.93 20.15
C ARG A 227 27.74 20.50 19.93
N ALA A 228 26.98 21.29 19.17
CA ALA A 228 25.60 20.96 18.81
C ALA A 228 25.53 19.66 17.98
N ALA A 229 26.46 19.47 17.04
CA ALA A 229 26.55 18.25 16.24
C ALA A 229 26.85 17.03 17.11
N THR A 230 27.78 17.15 18.07
CA THR A 230 28.13 16.06 18.99
C THR A 230 26.96 15.69 19.91
N ALA A 231 26.23 16.70 20.41
CA ALA A 231 25.04 16.52 21.25
C ALA A 231 23.95 15.72 20.55
N ILE A 232 23.79 15.88 19.23
CA ILE A 232 22.74 15.23 18.44
C ILE A 232 23.22 13.90 17.83
N ALA A 233 24.49 13.82 17.42
CA ALA A 233 25.01 12.66 16.69
C ALA A 233 25.06 11.39 17.54
N ILE A 234 25.52 11.48 18.80
CA ILE A 234 25.66 10.31 19.68
C ILE A 234 24.30 9.66 19.98
N PRO A 235 23.27 10.39 20.43
CA PRO A 235 21.95 9.80 20.64
C PRO A 235 21.26 9.37 19.35
N SER A 236 21.49 10.08 18.23
CA SER A 236 21.00 9.65 16.90
C SER A 236 21.57 8.29 16.50
N LEU A 237 22.87 8.08 16.72
CA LEU A 237 23.53 6.82 16.43
C LEU A 237 23.01 5.69 17.32
N LEU A 238 22.83 5.95 18.62
CA LEU A 238 22.27 4.94 19.53
C LEU A 238 20.84 4.57 19.15
N ALA A 239 20.01 5.56 18.80
CA ALA A 239 18.65 5.34 18.32
C ALA A 239 18.63 4.51 17.02
N ALA A 240 19.53 4.78 16.08
CA ALA A 240 19.67 4.00 14.85
C ALA A 240 20.15 2.56 15.11
N LEU A 241 21.02 2.34 16.10
CA LEU A 241 21.47 1.00 16.47
C LEU A 241 20.37 0.19 17.16
N VAL A 242 19.51 0.84 17.96
CA VAL A 242 18.37 0.20 18.64
C VAL A 242 17.18 -0.03 17.70
N SER A 243 16.99 0.82 16.68
CA SER A 243 15.92 0.64 15.70
C SER A 243 16.09 -0.64 14.89
N ILE A 244 17.32 -1.05 14.57
CA ILE A 244 17.62 -2.25 13.78
C ILE A 244 17.03 -3.54 14.42
N PRO A 245 17.35 -3.90 15.67
CA PRO A 245 16.78 -5.08 16.33
C PRO A 245 15.31 -4.91 16.68
N ALA A 246 14.87 -3.70 17.05
CA ALA A 246 13.47 -3.43 17.37
C ALA A 246 12.56 -3.66 16.14
N ARG A 247 12.96 -3.14 14.98
CA ARG A 247 12.26 -3.33 13.71
C ARG A 247 12.22 -4.80 13.28
N ALA A 248 13.32 -5.53 13.48
CA ALA A 248 13.35 -6.97 13.19
C ALA A 248 12.32 -7.74 14.04
N VAL A 249 12.17 -7.37 15.32
CA VAL A 249 11.15 -7.96 16.20
C VAL A 249 9.75 -7.62 15.70
N THR A 250 9.46 -6.37 15.38
CA THR A 250 8.15 -5.94 14.83
C THR A 250 7.80 -6.71 13.57
N ILE A 251 8.72 -6.81 12.62
CA ILE A 251 8.53 -7.55 11.36
C ILE A 251 8.20 -9.03 11.64
N ARG A 252 8.95 -9.69 12.52
CA ARG A 252 8.75 -11.12 12.81
C ARG A 252 7.45 -11.38 13.57
N VAL A 253 7.07 -10.49 14.50
CA VAL A 253 5.78 -10.55 15.18
C VAL A 253 4.64 -10.33 14.18
N ALA A 254 4.75 -9.35 13.28
CA ALA A 254 3.76 -9.12 12.23
C ALA A 254 3.64 -10.32 11.28
N ALA A 255 4.76 -10.90 10.86
CA ALA A 255 4.77 -12.09 10.00
C ALA A 255 4.12 -13.32 10.64
N SER A 256 4.21 -13.46 11.96
CA SER A 256 3.52 -14.55 12.70
C SER A 256 2.00 -14.44 12.70
N MET A 257 1.45 -13.27 12.39
CA MET A 257 0.01 -13.02 12.33
C MET A 257 -0.57 -13.21 10.93
N LEU A 258 0.26 -13.51 9.92
CA LEU A 258 -0.22 -13.72 8.56
C LEU A 258 -1.12 -14.97 8.48
N PRO A 259 -2.30 -14.87 7.83
CA PRO A 259 -3.19 -16.02 7.59
C PRO A 259 -2.45 -17.19 6.97
N LYS A 260 -2.83 -18.44 7.31
CA LYS A 260 -2.20 -19.66 6.79
C LYS A 260 -2.34 -19.81 5.26
N GLU A 261 -3.42 -19.27 4.71
CA GLU A 261 -3.75 -19.39 3.29
C GLU A 261 -2.96 -18.43 2.38
N ASP A 262 -2.32 -17.40 2.93
CA ASP A 262 -1.63 -16.40 2.11
C ASP A 262 -0.33 -16.94 1.51
N ASN A 263 -0.20 -16.90 0.19
CA ASN A 263 1.04 -17.23 -0.50
C ASN A 263 2.12 -16.19 -0.22
N THR A 264 3.19 -16.59 0.46
CA THR A 264 4.28 -15.67 0.82
C THR A 264 5.29 -15.54 -0.32
N ILE A 265 5.85 -14.34 -0.48
CA ILE A 265 6.87 -14.06 -1.51
C ILE A 265 8.13 -14.91 -1.28
N VAL A 266 8.44 -15.17 -0.01
CA VAL A 266 9.60 -15.94 0.45
C VAL A 266 9.11 -17.01 1.42
N PRO A 267 9.66 -18.25 1.36
CA PRO A 267 9.36 -19.27 2.34
C PRO A 267 9.90 -18.87 3.72
N PHE A 268 9.06 -19.01 4.75
CA PHE A 268 9.49 -18.89 6.13
C PHE A 268 8.63 -19.77 7.04
N ASP A 269 9.21 -20.20 8.15
CA ASP A 269 8.53 -20.97 9.19
C ASP A 269 7.54 -20.09 9.97
N ARG A 270 6.25 -20.35 9.79
CA ARG A 270 5.15 -19.64 10.49
C ARG A 270 5.02 -20.02 11.96
N SER A 271 5.56 -21.16 12.36
CA SER A 271 5.58 -21.60 13.76
C SER A 271 6.70 -20.93 14.56
N PHE A 272 7.70 -20.37 13.88
CA PHE A 272 8.93 -19.82 14.45
C PHE A 272 9.55 -20.78 15.48
N GLY A 273 9.82 -22.02 15.06
CA GLY A 273 10.33 -23.09 15.91
C GLY A 273 9.30 -23.59 16.93
N GLY A 274 8.02 -23.65 16.55
CA GLY A 274 6.93 -24.11 17.42
C GLY A 274 6.51 -23.14 18.54
N LYS A 275 6.98 -21.88 18.49
CA LYS A 275 6.64 -20.85 19.49
C LYS A 275 5.31 -20.16 19.22
N VAL A 276 4.79 -20.24 18.01
CA VAL A 276 3.46 -19.74 17.65
C VAL A 276 2.45 -20.88 17.76
N VAL A 277 1.68 -20.88 18.85
CA VAL A 277 0.59 -21.83 19.05
C VAL A 277 -0.70 -21.22 18.51
N PRO A 278 -1.43 -21.90 17.60
CA PRO A 278 -2.72 -21.43 17.10
C PRO A 278 -3.74 -21.16 18.20
N VAL A 279 -4.62 -20.18 17.98
CA VAL A 279 -5.71 -19.84 18.92
C VAL A 279 -6.65 -21.03 19.13
N THR A 280 -6.80 -21.89 18.12
CA THR A 280 -7.61 -23.13 18.20
C THR A 280 -7.11 -24.14 19.24
N LEU A 281 -5.83 -24.07 19.63
CA LEU A 281 -5.20 -24.92 20.65
C LEU A 281 -5.04 -24.18 22.00
N GLY A 282 -5.70 -23.04 22.18
CA GLY A 282 -5.58 -22.21 23.40
C GLY A 282 -4.32 -21.33 23.43
N GLY A 283 -3.60 -21.20 22.32
CA GLY A 283 -2.43 -20.34 22.18
C GLY A 283 -2.75 -18.87 21.89
N SER A 284 -1.74 -18.00 21.96
CA SER A 284 -1.87 -16.58 21.62
C SER A 284 -2.10 -16.31 20.13
N GLY A 285 -1.81 -17.28 19.26
CA GLY A 285 -1.83 -17.12 17.80
C GLY A 285 -0.79 -16.12 17.27
N LYS A 286 0.14 -15.65 18.11
CA LYS A 286 1.15 -14.65 17.76
C LYS A 286 2.46 -14.87 18.50
N LEU A 287 3.56 -14.49 17.86
CA LEU A 287 4.88 -14.55 18.46
C LEU A 287 5.05 -13.47 19.55
N SER A 288 5.62 -13.83 20.69
CA SER A 288 5.99 -12.87 21.73
C SER A 288 7.20 -12.03 21.31
N ILE A 289 7.30 -10.78 21.78
CA ILE A 289 8.43 -9.87 21.51
C ILE A 289 9.78 -10.54 21.87
N LYS A 290 9.84 -11.23 23.02
CA LYS A 290 11.03 -11.95 23.47
C LYS A 290 11.39 -13.12 22.54
N ASP A 291 10.38 -13.92 22.17
CA ASP A 291 10.57 -15.09 21.32
C ASP A 291 10.89 -14.70 19.87
N ALA A 292 10.42 -13.54 19.41
CA ALA A 292 10.73 -12.99 18.09
C ALA A 292 12.23 -12.75 17.89
N TRP A 293 12.92 -12.22 18.91
CA TRP A 293 14.36 -12.06 18.86
C TRP A 293 15.11 -13.38 19.07
N ALA A 294 14.64 -14.20 20.02
CA ALA A 294 15.29 -15.47 20.35
C ALA A 294 15.28 -16.47 19.18
N THR A 295 14.20 -16.52 18.41
CA THR A 295 14.03 -17.41 17.24
C THR A 295 14.76 -16.90 15.99
N PHE A 296 15.30 -15.67 16.02
CA PHE A 296 16.02 -15.11 14.88
C PHE A 296 17.41 -15.75 14.80
N ASP A 297 17.63 -16.63 13.85
CA ASP A 297 18.89 -17.38 13.75
C ASP A 297 20.07 -16.49 13.32
N GLY A 298 21.29 -16.87 13.73
CA GLY A 298 22.51 -16.11 13.45
C GLY A 298 22.75 -15.81 11.96
N PRO A 299 22.66 -16.80 11.06
CA PRO A 299 22.82 -16.56 9.63
C PRO A 299 21.79 -15.59 9.05
N ALA A 300 20.51 -15.68 9.43
CA ALA A 300 19.50 -14.72 8.99
C ALA A 300 19.74 -13.31 9.54
N ARG A 301 20.17 -13.18 10.81
CA ARG A 301 20.58 -11.89 11.39
C ARG A 301 21.69 -11.22 10.58
N ILE A 302 22.70 -11.98 10.17
CA ILE A 302 23.81 -11.45 9.36
C ILE A 302 23.30 -11.00 7.98
N ARG A 303 22.39 -11.76 7.35
CA ARG A 303 21.78 -11.35 6.07
C ARG A 303 21.01 -10.03 6.22
N TYR A 304 20.14 -9.94 7.22
CA TYR A 304 19.37 -8.74 7.53
C TYR A 304 20.27 -7.52 7.78
N LEU A 305 21.32 -7.66 8.61
CA LEU A 305 22.28 -6.57 8.86
C LEU A 305 23.04 -6.16 7.59
N LYS A 306 23.41 -7.10 6.73
CA LYS A 306 24.05 -6.80 5.43
C LYS A 306 23.11 -6.05 4.49
N VAL A 307 21.80 -6.34 4.50
CA VAL A 307 20.81 -5.61 3.70
C VAL A 307 20.71 -4.17 4.19
N ILE A 308 20.56 -3.96 5.50
CA ILE A 308 20.50 -2.62 6.11
C ILE A 308 21.78 -1.83 5.86
N GLY A 309 22.94 -2.43 6.10
CA GLY A 309 24.23 -1.77 5.88
C GLY A 309 24.43 -1.35 4.42
N LYS A 310 23.95 -2.15 3.46
CA LYS A 310 23.97 -1.77 2.04
C LYS A 310 22.96 -0.67 1.71
N ALA A 311 21.76 -0.70 2.30
CA ALA A 311 20.77 0.36 2.14
C ALA A 311 21.33 1.70 2.61
N PHE A 312 21.88 1.72 3.83
CA PHE A 312 22.55 2.90 4.39
C PHE A 312 23.70 3.42 3.51
N ALA A 313 24.54 2.51 2.98
CA ALA A 313 25.61 2.90 2.07
C ALA A 313 25.08 3.53 0.76
N MET A 314 23.96 3.06 0.23
CA MET A 314 23.30 3.64 -0.95
C MET A 314 22.72 5.02 -0.66
N GLU A 315 22.09 5.21 0.50
CA GLU A 315 21.57 6.52 0.93
C GLU A 315 22.70 7.53 1.13
N PHE A 316 23.78 7.12 1.80
CA PHE A 316 24.95 7.95 2.00
C PHE A 316 25.60 8.35 0.66
N ALA A 317 25.71 7.42 -0.28
CA ALA A 317 26.18 7.71 -1.64
C ALA A 317 25.24 8.69 -2.38
N ALA A 318 23.93 8.54 -2.24
CA ALA A 318 22.94 9.45 -2.82
C ALA A 318 23.04 10.86 -2.20
N MET A 319 23.27 10.97 -0.89
CA MET A 319 23.49 12.26 -0.22
C MET A 319 24.76 12.95 -0.70
N ILE A 320 25.87 12.22 -0.87
CA ILE A 320 27.12 12.78 -1.41
C ILE A 320 26.91 13.28 -2.83
N LEU A 321 26.29 12.44 -3.69
CA LEU A 321 26.01 12.81 -5.07
C LEU A 321 25.13 14.06 -5.15
N PHE A 322 24.08 14.12 -4.33
CA PHE A 322 23.20 15.28 -4.27
C PHE A 322 23.92 16.54 -3.78
N SER A 323 24.79 16.42 -2.77
CA SER A 323 25.59 17.54 -2.27
C SER A 323 26.54 18.08 -3.34
N ILE A 324 27.15 17.20 -4.14
CA ILE A 324 27.98 17.57 -5.29
C ILE A 324 27.13 18.30 -6.34
N VAL A 325 25.97 17.73 -6.70
CA VAL A 325 25.04 18.32 -7.68
C VAL A 325 24.56 19.70 -7.24
N LEU A 326 24.16 19.85 -5.98
CA LEU A 326 23.77 21.14 -5.40
C LEU A 326 24.94 22.12 -5.40
N GLY A 327 26.14 21.69 -5.01
CA GLY A 327 27.35 22.51 -5.04
C GLY A 327 27.64 23.04 -6.45
N CYS A 328 27.54 22.18 -7.47
CA CYS A 328 27.69 22.59 -8.87
C CYS A 328 26.60 23.57 -9.32
N GLN A 329 25.34 23.38 -8.92
CA GLN A 329 24.23 24.29 -9.26
C GLN A 329 24.39 25.66 -8.61
N VAL A 330 24.78 25.70 -7.34
CA VAL A 330 25.08 26.93 -6.62
C VAL A 330 26.25 27.66 -7.30
N HIS A 331 27.32 26.94 -7.64
CA HIS A 331 28.47 27.51 -8.35
C HIS A 331 28.10 28.03 -9.76
N ALA A 332 27.19 27.36 -10.46
CA ALA A 332 26.67 27.76 -11.77
C ALA A 332 25.66 28.93 -11.71
N GLY A 333 25.39 29.49 -10.54
CA GLY A 333 24.52 30.67 -10.38
C GLY A 333 23.02 30.37 -10.25
N ALA A 334 22.63 29.12 -9.93
CA ALA A 334 21.23 28.77 -9.66
C ALA A 334 20.68 29.47 -8.39
N LEU A 335 21.57 29.78 -7.44
CA LEU A 335 21.31 30.56 -6.25
C LEU A 335 22.26 31.76 -6.25
N THR A 336 21.74 32.94 -6.59
CA THR A 336 22.51 34.19 -6.46
C THR A 336 22.14 34.89 -5.16
N TYR A 337 23.12 35.04 -4.28
CA TYR A 337 22.99 35.86 -3.06
C TYR A 337 23.27 37.31 -3.44
N GLY A 338 22.23 38.13 -3.49
CA GLY A 338 22.33 39.56 -3.80
C GLY A 338 21.88 40.41 -2.62
N ILE A 339 22.75 41.31 -2.15
CA ILE A 339 22.38 42.38 -1.22
C ILE A 339 21.86 43.54 -2.06
N ARG A 340 20.55 43.82 -2.04
CA ARG A 340 19.98 44.97 -2.76
C ARG A 340 19.66 46.12 -1.79
N ARG A 341 20.37 47.24 -1.93
CA ARG A 341 19.89 48.55 -1.46
C ARG A 341 18.75 48.99 -2.39
N THR A 342 17.51 49.04 -1.90
CA THR A 342 16.39 49.59 -2.68
C THR A 342 16.20 51.07 -2.34
N PRO A 343 16.23 51.99 -3.32
CA PRO A 343 15.77 53.36 -3.10
C PRO A 343 14.24 53.40 -3.24
N THR A 344 13.55 53.73 -2.15
CA THR A 344 12.10 53.91 -2.14
C THR A 344 11.73 55.25 -2.80
N ARG A 345 11.06 55.23 -3.96
CA ARG A 345 10.26 56.39 -4.42
C ARG A 345 8.80 56.11 -4.08
N VAL A 346 8.29 56.87 -3.11
CA VAL A 346 6.88 56.90 -2.72
C VAL A 346 6.15 57.81 -3.70
N THR A 347 5.25 57.25 -4.52
CA THR A 347 4.28 58.03 -5.30
C THR A 347 2.96 58.02 -4.55
N VAL A 348 2.63 59.14 -3.90
CA VAL A 348 1.33 59.38 -3.26
C VAL A 348 0.31 59.65 -4.36
N LEU A 349 -0.69 58.78 -4.52
CA LEU A 349 -1.89 59.06 -5.31
C LEU A 349 -3.10 59.10 -4.37
N VAL A 350 -3.62 60.32 -4.22
CA VAL A 350 -4.80 60.69 -3.45
C VAL A 350 -6.05 60.07 -4.08
N ARG A 351 -6.82 59.29 -3.32
CA ARG A 351 -8.13 58.77 -3.71
C ARG A 351 -9.23 59.62 -3.08
N ARG A 352 -10.06 60.28 -3.90
CA ARG A 352 -11.31 60.94 -3.47
C ARG A 352 -12.52 60.26 -4.12
N HIS A 353 -13.56 60.19 -3.30
CA HIS A 353 -15.00 60.07 -3.55
C HIS A 353 -15.68 58.77 -4.01
N ILE A 354 -16.59 58.34 -3.14
CA ILE A 354 -17.85 57.61 -3.36
C ILE A 354 -18.94 58.67 -3.67
N PRO A 355 -20.00 58.37 -4.45
CA PRO A 355 -21.27 58.01 -3.79
C PRO A 355 -22.10 56.88 -4.45
N SER A 356 -22.98 56.35 -3.59
CA SER A 356 -24.11 55.42 -3.74
C SER A 356 -24.97 55.54 -5.01
N SER A 357 -25.45 54.40 -5.51
CA SER A 357 -26.85 54.24 -5.94
C SER A 357 -27.32 52.78 -5.89
N TYR A 358 -28.57 52.62 -5.47
CA TYR A 358 -29.36 51.39 -5.32
C TYR A 358 -29.76 50.79 -6.68
N SER A 359 -29.84 49.46 -6.78
CA SER A 359 -31.01 48.78 -7.35
C SER A 359 -30.98 47.26 -7.10
N SER A 360 -32.14 46.77 -6.68
CA SER A 360 -32.59 45.39 -6.46
C SER A 360 -32.50 44.46 -7.66
N PHE A 361 -32.20 43.17 -7.45
CA PHE A 361 -32.76 42.09 -8.29
C PHE A 361 -32.91 40.77 -7.51
N SER A 362 -34.08 40.14 -7.67
CA SER A 362 -34.56 38.89 -7.06
C SER A 362 -34.18 37.67 -7.94
N PRO A 363 -34.14 36.42 -7.42
CA PRO A 363 -33.67 35.25 -8.18
C PRO A 363 -34.78 34.63 -9.02
N ARG A 364 -34.46 34.06 -10.18
CA ARG A 364 -35.42 33.32 -11.02
C ARG A 364 -35.03 31.84 -11.14
N ALA A 365 -36.07 31.04 -11.00
CA ALA A 365 -36.10 29.60 -10.78
C ALA A 365 -35.88 28.75 -12.03
N ALA A 366 -35.71 27.45 -11.73
CA ALA A 366 -35.62 26.28 -12.59
C ALA A 366 -36.69 26.16 -13.69
N THR A 367 -36.31 25.48 -14.77
CA THR A 367 -37.21 24.90 -15.78
C THR A 367 -37.40 23.40 -15.54
N PRO A 368 -38.59 22.83 -15.81
CA PRO A 368 -38.89 21.42 -15.60
C PRO A 368 -38.72 20.60 -16.89
N GLU A 369 -38.15 19.40 -16.81
CA GLU A 369 -38.29 18.38 -17.84
C GLU A 369 -38.90 17.09 -17.25
N THR A 370 -40.10 16.84 -17.76
CA THR A 370 -40.87 15.61 -18.05
C THR A 370 -40.50 14.26 -17.39
N ARG A 371 -41.56 13.65 -16.85
CA ARG A 371 -41.70 12.32 -16.22
C ARG A 371 -41.51 11.13 -17.18
N THR A 372 -40.54 10.26 -16.87
CA THR A 372 -40.48 8.77 -16.98
C THR A 372 -39.02 8.39 -16.70
N THR A 373 -38.56 7.56 -15.76
CA THR A 373 -39.12 6.39 -15.06
C THR A 373 -38.44 6.29 -13.68
N THR A 374 -39.21 6.00 -12.65
CA THR A 374 -38.97 6.25 -11.22
C THR A 374 -37.91 5.39 -10.52
N MET A 375 -37.05 4.64 -11.24
CA MET A 375 -36.08 3.69 -10.68
C MET A 375 -34.61 4.09 -10.88
N ALA A 376 -34.31 5.10 -11.70
CA ALA A 376 -32.94 5.61 -11.93
C ALA A 376 -32.42 6.56 -10.83
N THR A 377 -33.24 6.91 -9.84
CA THR A 377 -32.93 7.88 -8.78
C THR A 377 -32.20 7.30 -7.57
N SER A 378 -32.19 5.97 -7.39
CA SER A 378 -31.49 5.34 -6.26
C SER A 378 -29.97 5.41 -6.45
N PRO A 379 -29.17 5.47 -5.36
CA PRO A 379 -27.71 5.39 -5.46
C PRO A 379 -27.22 4.16 -6.23
N ALA A 380 -27.85 3.01 -5.98
CA ALA A 380 -27.59 1.74 -6.68
C ALA A 380 -27.87 1.84 -8.18
N GLY A 381 -29.02 2.41 -8.59
CA GLY A 381 -29.38 2.58 -9.99
C GLY A 381 -28.42 3.50 -10.74
N ARG A 382 -27.98 4.60 -10.11
CA ARG A 382 -26.96 5.50 -10.71
C ARG A 382 -25.61 4.81 -10.90
N MET A 383 -25.19 4.00 -9.91
CA MET A 383 -23.95 3.23 -9.99
C MET A 383 -24.01 2.18 -11.11
N LEU A 384 -25.10 1.41 -11.19
CA LEU A 384 -25.30 0.39 -12.23
C LEU A 384 -25.33 1.00 -13.63
N LEU A 385 -25.99 2.14 -13.83
CA LEU A 385 -26.00 2.82 -15.12
C LEU A 385 -24.59 3.25 -15.55
N GLY A 386 -23.78 3.77 -14.62
CA GLY A 386 -22.38 4.11 -14.88
C GLY A 386 -21.53 2.88 -15.25
N GLN A 387 -21.71 1.77 -14.55
CA GLN A 387 -21.02 0.51 -14.85
C GLN A 387 -21.43 -0.06 -16.22
N LEU A 388 -22.72 0.02 -16.59
CA LEU A 388 -23.20 -0.42 -17.89
C LEU A 388 -22.55 0.39 -19.02
N GLN A 389 -22.54 1.72 -18.89
CA GLN A 389 -21.89 2.60 -19.86
C GLN A 389 -20.40 2.30 -19.99
N GLN A 390 -19.72 2.04 -18.86
CA GLN A 390 -18.32 1.64 -18.87
C GLN A 390 -18.13 0.35 -19.66
N MET A 391 -18.92 -0.70 -19.38
CA MET A 391 -18.83 -1.98 -20.09
C MET A 391 -19.12 -1.85 -21.59
N GLN A 392 -20.10 -1.04 -21.99
CA GLN A 392 -20.44 -0.80 -23.39
C GLN A 392 -19.36 0.01 -24.14
N SER A 393 -18.63 0.88 -23.43
CA SER A 393 -17.57 1.71 -24.01
C SER A 393 -16.19 1.04 -24.01
N ALA A 394 -15.99 0.02 -23.17
CA ALA A 394 -14.72 -0.67 -23.01
C ALA A 394 -14.39 -1.51 -24.25
N LYS A 395 -13.21 -1.28 -24.84
CA LYS A 395 -12.70 -2.07 -25.97
C LYS A 395 -12.07 -3.41 -25.55
N ASP A 396 -11.87 -3.61 -24.25
CA ASP A 396 -11.01 -4.66 -23.70
C ASP A 396 -11.79 -5.93 -23.26
N LEU A 397 -13.10 -6.00 -23.51
CA LEU A 397 -13.95 -7.14 -23.17
C LEU A 397 -14.42 -7.90 -24.43
N PRO A 398 -13.51 -8.62 -25.13
CA PRO A 398 -13.89 -9.41 -26.29
C PRO A 398 -14.85 -10.53 -25.86
N GLY A 399 -15.95 -10.68 -26.59
CA GLY A 399 -16.89 -11.79 -26.36
C GLY A 399 -17.99 -11.53 -25.32
N ILE A 400 -18.09 -10.33 -24.76
CA ILE A 400 -19.17 -9.98 -23.82
C ILE A 400 -20.02 -8.86 -24.42
N SER A 401 -21.34 -9.07 -24.47
CA SER A 401 -22.31 -8.03 -24.79
C SER A 401 -23.36 -7.94 -23.69
N CYS A 402 -23.78 -6.74 -23.30
CA CYS A 402 -24.75 -6.52 -22.23
C CYS A 402 -25.74 -5.38 -22.56
N GLY A 403 -26.98 -5.54 -22.11
CA GLY A 403 -28.07 -4.58 -22.27
C GLY A 403 -29.08 -4.66 -21.14
N LEU A 404 -29.98 -3.67 -21.07
CA LEU A 404 -31.06 -3.64 -20.08
C LEU A 404 -32.28 -4.41 -20.59
N VAL A 405 -32.91 -5.16 -19.70
CA VAL A 405 -34.22 -5.77 -19.96
C VAL A 405 -35.30 -4.75 -19.59
N ASP A 406 -36.23 -4.48 -20.51
CA ASP A 406 -37.39 -3.59 -20.28
C ASP A 406 -37.05 -2.19 -19.72
N ASN A 407 -35.87 -1.65 -20.07
CA ASN A 407 -35.32 -0.40 -19.51
C ASN A 407 -35.18 -0.39 -17.98
N ASN A 408 -35.12 -1.56 -17.34
CA ASN A 408 -34.88 -1.68 -15.91
C ASN A 408 -33.38 -1.80 -15.62
N VAL A 409 -32.82 -0.81 -14.92
CA VAL A 409 -31.39 -0.77 -14.57
C VAL A 409 -30.96 -1.92 -13.66
N PHE A 410 -31.89 -2.58 -12.97
CA PHE A 410 -31.61 -3.74 -12.10
C PHE A 410 -31.70 -5.09 -12.81
N GLU A 411 -32.07 -5.14 -14.10
CA GLU A 411 -32.21 -6.39 -14.85
C GLU A 411 -31.44 -6.29 -16.17
N TRP A 412 -30.36 -7.06 -16.30
CA TRP A 412 -29.50 -7.01 -17.47
C TRP A 412 -29.55 -8.34 -18.22
N GLU A 413 -29.58 -8.25 -19.54
CA GLU A 413 -29.36 -9.37 -20.44
C GLU A 413 -27.91 -9.36 -20.90
N VAL A 414 -27.25 -10.51 -20.83
CA VAL A 414 -25.85 -10.69 -21.17
C VAL A 414 -25.72 -11.81 -22.20
N MET A 415 -24.98 -11.53 -23.26
CA MET A 415 -24.60 -12.51 -24.26
C MET A 415 -23.10 -12.79 -24.14
N LEU A 416 -22.75 -14.04 -23.80
CA LEU A 416 -21.38 -14.52 -23.70
C LEU A 416 -21.00 -15.31 -24.95
N MET A 417 -20.06 -14.78 -25.71
CA MET A 417 -19.46 -15.39 -26.90
C MET A 417 -18.11 -15.98 -26.49
N ILE A 418 -18.06 -17.29 -26.29
CA ILE A 418 -16.90 -17.95 -25.70
C ILE A 418 -15.83 -18.16 -26.78
N SER A 419 -14.61 -17.63 -26.54
CA SER A 419 -13.46 -17.83 -27.43
C SER A 419 -13.17 -19.32 -27.66
N ASP A 420 -12.72 -19.66 -28.87
CA ASP A 420 -12.28 -21.01 -29.24
C ASP A 420 -11.12 -21.53 -28.39
N ASP A 421 -10.39 -20.65 -27.70
CA ASP A 421 -9.33 -21.00 -26.74
C ASP A 421 -9.86 -21.83 -25.55
N VAL A 422 -11.15 -21.68 -25.21
CA VAL A 422 -11.80 -22.43 -24.15
C VAL A 422 -12.13 -23.84 -24.65
N LYS A 423 -11.28 -24.81 -24.32
CA LYS A 423 -11.29 -26.19 -24.89
C LYS A 423 -12.65 -26.90 -24.92
N LEU A 424 -13.56 -26.62 -23.99
CA LEU A 424 -14.84 -27.31 -23.86
C LEU A 424 -16.01 -26.49 -24.43
N TYR A 425 -16.11 -25.22 -24.04
CA TYR A 425 -17.24 -24.34 -24.33
C TYR A 425 -16.98 -23.36 -25.49
N GLY A 426 -15.77 -23.35 -26.05
CA GLY A 426 -15.37 -22.46 -27.15
C GLY A 426 -16.25 -22.60 -28.38
N GLY A 427 -16.60 -21.45 -28.96
CA GLY A 427 -17.53 -21.29 -30.08
C GLY A 427 -19.00 -21.15 -29.66
N GLY A 428 -19.32 -21.27 -28.36
CA GLY A 428 -20.70 -21.17 -27.86
C GLY A 428 -21.17 -19.73 -27.60
N PHE A 429 -22.48 -19.52 -27.75
CA PHE A 429 -23.17 -18.24 -27.50
C PHE A 429 -24.21 -18.41 -26.39
N PHE A 430 -23.83 -18.11 -25.15
CA PHE A 430 -24.68 -18.37 -23.99
C PHE A 430 -25.35 -17.10 -23.47
N ARG A 431 -26.68 -17.10 -23.49
CA ARG A 431 -27.49 -15.99 -22.98
C ARG A 431 -27.72 -16.15 -21.51
N ALA A 432 -27.54 -15.07 -20.76
CA ALA A 432 -27.70 -15.04 -19.32
C ALA A 432 -28.42 -13.75 -18.89
N ARG A 433 -29.02 -13.81 -17.71
CA ARG A 433 -29.68 -12.69 -17.04
C ARG A 433 -28.95 -12.39 -15.73
N LEU A 434 -28.65 -11.11 -15.50
CA LEU A 434 -28.14 -10.58 -14.24
C LEU A 434 -29.23 -9.74 -13.57
N SER A 435 -29.66 -10.19 -12.39
CA SER A 435 -30.69 -9.53 -11.59
C SER A 435 -30.06 -8.94 -10.33
N PHE A 436 -30.08 -7.61 -10.21
CA PHE A 436 -29.44 -6.87 -9.14
C PHE A 436 -30.42 -6.56 -7.99
N PRO A 437 -30.02 -6.77 -6.72
CA PRO A 437 -30.84 -6.36 -5.59
C PRO A 437 -30.84 -4.84 -5.42
N PRO A 438 -31.88 -4.26 -4.80
CA PRO A 438 -31.92 -2.83 -4.47
C PRO A 438 -30.80 -2.42 -3.48
N GLU A 439 -30.27 -3.36 -2.71
CA GLU A 439 -29.14 -3.18 -1.79
C GLU A 439 -27.77 -3.21 -2.49
N TYR A 440 -27.70 -3.37 -3.81
CA TYR A 440 -26.43 -3.32 -4.56
C TYR A 440 -25.68 -2.01 -4.30
N PRO A 441 -24.35 -2.03 -4.04
CA PRO A 441 -23.41 -3.15 -4.14
C PRO A 441 -23.17 -3.92 -2.83
N HIS A 442 -23.98 -3.75 -1.79
CA HIS A 442 -23.78 -4.49 -0.52
C HIS A 442 -24.13 -5.97 -0.63
N MET A 443 -25.10 -6.31 -1.48
CA MET A 443 -25.49 -7.69 -1.80
C MET A 443 -25.16 -8.03 -3.26
N PRO A 444 -24.77 -9.29 -3.55
CA PRO A 444 -24.45 -9.71 -4.91
C PRO A 444 -25.70 -9.76 -5.81
N PRO A 445 -25.53 -9.58 -7.13
CA PRO A 445 -26.57 -9.93 -8.08
C PRO A 445 -26.74 -11.46 -8.18
N LYS A 446 -27.85 -11.89 -8.76
CA LYS A 446 -28.04 -13.28 -9.19
C LYS A 446 -27.78 -13.37 -10.69
N MET A 447 -27.05 -14.41 -11.10
CA MET A 447 -26.81 -14.71 -12.50
C MET A 447 -27.46 -16.03 -12.89
N LYS A 448 -28.18 -16.04 -14.01
CA LYS A 448 -28.86 -17.21 -14.53
C LYS A 448 -28.63 -17.35 -16.04
N PHE A 449 -28.18 -18.50 -16.49
CA PHE A 449 -28.18 -18.83 -17.92
C PHE A 449 -29.61 -19.13 -18.40
N GLU A 450 -30.02 -18.46 -19.46
CA GLU A 450 -31.25 -18.76 -20.18
C GLU A 450 -31.03 -19.84 -21.24
N THR A 451 -29.84 -19.85 -21.85
CA THR A 451 -29.42 -20.95 -22.73
C THR A 451 -29.06 -22.18 -21.87
N PRO A 452 -29.58 -23.39 -22.16
CA PRO A 452 -29.21 -24.60 -21.42
C PRO A 452 -27.70 -24.86 -21.45
N LEU A 453 -27.08 -24.95 -20.28
CA LEU A 453 -25.64 -25.10 -20.15
C LEU A 453 -25.29 -26.18 -19.13
N PHE A 454 -24.62 -27.24 -19.59
CA PHE A 454 -24.22 -28.37 -18.74
C PHE A 454 -22.85 -28.11 -18.09
N HIS A 455 -22.82 -27.78 -16.79
CA HIS A 455 -21.59 -27.43 -16.07
C HIS A 455 -21.69 -27.80 -14.57
N PRO A 456 -20.60 -28.24 -13.89
CA PRO A 456 -20.61 -28.57 -12.46
C PRO A 456 -21.12 -27.46 -11.53
N ASN A 457 -20.78 -26.20 -11.84
CA ASN A 457 -21.16 -25.01 -11.06
C ASN A 457 -22.42 -24.28 -11.57
N ILE A 458 -23.22 -24.91 -12.44
CA ILE A 458 -24.49 -24.34 -12.94
C ILE A 458 -25.62 -25.31 -12.61
N TYR A 459 -26.63 -24.84 -11.89
CA TYR A 459 -27.79 -25.62 -11.55
C TYR A 459 -28.60 -26.01 -12.80
N PRO A 460 -29.37 -27.11 -12.79
CA PRO A 460 -30.22 -27.49 -13.91
C PRO A 460 -31.26 -26.43 -14.33
N ASN A 461 -31.60 -25.51 -13.42
CA ASN A 461 -32.49 -24.38 -13.70
C ASN A 461 -31.76 -23.20 -14.39
N GLY A 462 -30.43 -23.24 -14.53
CA GLY A 462 -29.59 -22.20 -15.13
C GLY A 462 -28.87 -21.29 -14.12
N ASP A 463 -29.17 -21.39 -12.82
CA ASP A 463 -28.55 -20.51 -11.81
C ASP A 463 -27.05 -20.82 -11.66
N VAL A 464 -26.24 -19.76 -11.61
CA VAL A 464 -24.78 -19.85 -11.49
C VAL A 464 -24.39 -19.85 -10.01
N CYS A 465 -23.53 -20.80 -9.61
CA CYS A 465 -23.07 -20.96 -8.24
C CYS A 465 -21.54 -20.85 -8.18
N ILE A 466 -21.04 -19.65 -7.88
CA ILE A 466 -19.61 -19.34 -7.72
C ILE A 466 -19.43 -18.42 -6.51
N SER A 467 -18.28 -18.53 -5.83
CA SER A 467 -17.98 -17.82 -4.58
C SER A 467 -18.23 -16.32 -4.66
N ILE A 468 -17.85 -15.67 -5.76
CA ILE A 468 -18.07 -14.22 -5.98
C ILE A 468 -19.55 -13.80 -5.89
N LEU A 469 -20.50 -14.71 -6.12
CA LEU A 469 -21.94 -14.45 -6.02
C LEU A 469 -22.53 -14.83 -4.65
N HIS A 470 -21.73 -15.36 -3.73
CA HIS A 470 -22.19 -15.68 -2.39
C HIS A 470 -22.21 -14.42 -1.51
N PRO A 471 -23.29 -14.21 -0.71
CA PRO A 471 -23.39 -13.08 0.20
C PRO A 471 -22.19 -12.97 1.15
N PRO A 472 -21.86 -11.76 1.64
CA PRO A 472 -20.70 -11.52 2.51
C PRO A 472 -20.83 -12.10 3.94
N GLU A 473 -21.87 -12.89 4.23
CA GLU A 473 -22.09 -13.50 5.55
C GLU A 473 -20.99 -14.53 5.90
N GLU A 474 -20.74 -14.74 7.20
CA GLU A 474 -19.81 -15.77 7.65
C GLU A 474 -20.33 -17.15 7.24
N ASP A 475 -19.53 -17.87 6.45
CA ASP A 475 -19.82 -19.25 6.07
C ASP A 475 -19.94 -20.11 7.32
N LYS A 476 -21.15 -20.60 7.56
CA LYS A 476 -21.44 -21.52 8.66
C LYS A 476 -20.56 -22.78 8.61
N TYR A 477 -20.08 -23.16 7.42
CA TYR A 477 -19.33 -24.39 7.19
C TYR A 477 -17.84 -24.14 6.86
N GLY A 478 -17.43 -22.88 6.69
CA GLY A 478 -16.03 -22.46 6.55
C GLY A 478 -15.30 -22.97 5.31
N TYR A 479 -16.01 -23.27 4.21
CA TYR A 479 -15.43 -23.81 2.99
C TYR A 479 -14.81 -22.74 2.08
N GLU A 480 -15.29 -21.49 2.14
CA GLU A 480 -14.74 -20.39 1.32
C GLU A 480 -14.27 -19.22 2.19
N SER A 481 -13.25 -18.49 1.71
CA SER A 481 -12.77 -17.29 2.40
C SER A 481 -13.72 -16.11 2.19
N ALA A 482 -13.86 -15.22 3.17
CA ALA A 482 -14.60 -13.97 3.01
C ALA A 482 -14.05 -13.10 1.86
N ALA A 483 -12.77 -13.26 1.49
CA ALA A 483 -12.15 -12.56 0.37
C ALA A 483 -12.56 -13.11 -1.02
N GLU A 484 -13.03 -14.35 -1.08
CA GLU A 484 -13.50 -14.98 -2.32
C GLU A 484 -14.99 -14.73 -2.56
N ARG A 485 -15.70 -14.24 -1.53
CA ARG A 485 -17.12 -13.90 -1.58
C ARG A 485 -17.39 -12.54 -2.19
N TRP A 486 -18.68 -12.22 -2.30
CA TRP A 486 -19.12 -10.91 -2.74
C TRP A 486 -18.53 -9.79 -1.90
N SER A 487 -17.98 -8.78 -2.56
CA SER A 487 -17.51 -7.54 -1.94
C SER A 487 -18.00 -6.35 -2.75
N PRO A 488 -18.38 -5.21 -2.11
CA PRO A 488 -18.85 -4.01 -2.82
C PRO A 488 -17.87 -3.41 -3.85
N VAL A 489 -16.61 -3.87 -3.87
CA VAL A 489 -15.59 -3.48 -4.85
C VAL A 489 -15.78 -4.21 -6.19
N GLN A 490 -16.48 -5.34 -6.21
CA GLN A 490 -16.70 -6.15 -7.40
C GLN A 490 -17.77 -5.52 -8.30
N THR A 491 -17.54 -5.60 -9.61
CA THR A 491 -18.39 -5.03 -10.66
C THR A 491 -19.02 -6.13 -11.51
N PRO A 492 -20.08 -5.84 -12.29
CA PRO A 492 -20.66 -6.82 -13.23
C PRO A 492 -19.61 -7.39 -14.20
N GLU A 493 -18.64 -6.56 -14.62
CA GLU A 493 -17.49 -6.98 -15.42
C GLU A 493 -16.68 -8.08 -14.72
N THR A 494 -16.30 -7.90 -13.45
CA THR A 494 -15.54 -8.90 -12.70
C THR A 494 -16.30 -10.21 -12.53
N ILE A 495 -17.64 -10.16 -12.42
CA ILE A 495 -18.50 -11.34 -12.36
C ILE A 495 -18.43 -12.11 -13.68
N LEU A 496 -18.58 -11.45 -14.82
CA LEU A 496 -18.56 -12.10 -16.13
C LEU A 496 -17.19 -12.68 -16.47
N LEU A 497 -16.10 -12.01 -16.08
CA LEU A 497 -14.75 -12.56 -16.21
C LEU A 497 -14.56 -13.82 -15.34
N SER A 498 -15.11 -13.84 -14.12
CA SER A 498 -15.11 -15.02 -13.25
C SER A 498 -15.88 -16.19 -13.87
N VAL A 499 -17.03 -15.92 -14.51
CA VAL A 499 -17.81 -16.94 -15.22
C VAL A 499 -17.06 -17.51 -16.42
N ILE A 500 -16.38 -16.69 -17.22
CA ILE A 500 -15.55 -17.18 -18.33
C ILE A 500 -14.38 -18.04 -17.80
N SER A 501 -13.75 -17.63 -16.70
CA SER A 501 -12.71 -18.41 -16.03
C SER A 501 -13.25 -19.76 -15.53
N MET A 502 -14.44 -19.78 -14.94
CA MET A 502 -15.12 -20.98 -14.47
C MET A 502 -15.38 -21.96 -15.63
N LEU A 503 -15.84 -21.47 -16.79
CA LEU A 503 -16.05 -22.32 -17.97
C LEU A 503 -14.74 -22.95 -18.49
N SER A 504 -13.61 -22.28 -18.27
CA SER A 504 -12.29 -22.80 -18.66
C SER A 504 -11.80 -23.91 -17.72
N SER A 505 -12.09 -23.78 -16.43
CA SER A 505 -11.64 -24.70 -15.37
C SER A 505 -12.78 -24.97 -14.37
N PRO A 506 -13.60 -26.01 -14.59
CA PRO A 506 -14.70 -26.34 -13.68
C PRO A 506 -14.21 -26.66 -12.26
N ASN A 507 -14.90 -26.16 -11.24
CA ASN A 507 -14.61 -26.48 -9.83
C ASN A 507 -15.53 -27.61 -9.34
N ASP A 508 -14.95 -28.69 -8.80
CA ASP A 508 -15.67 -29.87 -8.30
C ASP A 508 -15.73 -29.99 -6.76
N GLU A 509 -15.23 -29.01 -6.02
CA GLU A 509 -15.26 -29.00 -4.55
C GLU A 509 -16.67 -28.81 -3.98
N SER A 510 -17.52 -28.03 -4.67
CA SER A 510 -18.92 -27.77 -4.28
C SER A 510 -19.82 -27.62 -5.51
N PRO A 511 -20.17 -28.73 -6.18
CA PRO A 511 -20.89 -28.67 -7.45
C PRO A 511 -22.38 -28.40 -7.25
N ALA A 512 -22.90 -27.41 -7.98
CA ALA A 512 -24.32 -27.15 -8.13
C ALA A 512 -25.05 -28.26 -8.92
N ASN A 513 -24.34 -28.91 -9.85
CA ASN A 513 -24.84 -30.03 -10.63
C ASN A 513 -23.98 -31.27 -10.38
N VAL A 514 -24.51 -32.16 -9.53
CA VAL A 514 -23.85 -33.40 -9.11
C VAL A 514 -23.60 -34.34 -10.29
N GLU A 515 -24.50 -34.38 -11.28
CA GLU A 515 -24.31 -35.24 -12.46
C GLU A 515 -23.14 -34.74 -13.32
N ALA A 516 -23.08 -33.42 -13.57
CA ALA A 516 -21.99 -32.81 -14.31
C ALA A 516 -20.64 -33.01 -13.61
N ALA A 517 -20.60 -32.87 -12.29
CA ALA A 517 -19.39 -33.10 -11.49
C ALA A 517 -18.96 -34.57 -11.46
N ARG A 518 -19.91 -35.52 -11.42
CA ARG A 518 -19.61 -36.95 -11.53
C ARG A 518 -19.01 -37.29 -12.89
N LEU A 519 -19.65 -36.83 -13.98
CA LEU A 519 -19.13 -37.06 -15.34
C LEU A 519 -17.78 -36.39 -15.55
N TRP A 520 -17.54 -35.20 -14.99
CA TRP A 520 -16.25 -34.53 -15.04
C TRP A 520 -15.11 -35.39 -14.45
N ARG A 521 -15.35 -36.10 -13.34
CA ARG A 521 -14.36 -36.95 -12.66
C ARG A 521 -14.24 -38.35 -13.26
N GLU A 522 -15.37 -38.97 -13.57
CA GLU A 522 -15.44 -40.40 -13.92
C GLU A 522 -15.46 -40.65 -15.42
N ASP A 523 -16.08 -39.78 -16.22
CA ASP A 523 -16.20 -39.94 -17.68
C ASP A 523 -16.07 -38.60 -18.44
N PRO A 524 -14.83 -38.09 -18.59
CA PRO A 524 -14.57 -36.83 -19.29
C PRO A 524 -15.02 -36.84 -20.77
N LYS A 525 -15.15 -38.02 -21.39
CA LYS A 525 -15.58 -38.14 -22.79
C LYS A 525 -17.07 -37.86 -22.92
N GLU A 526 -17.89 -38.49 -22.09
CA GLU A 526 -19.33 -38.22 -22.06
C GLU A 526 -19.62 -36.80 -21.60
N PHE A 527 -18.86 -36.29 -20.62
CA PHE A 527 -18.94 -34.87 -20.22
C PHE A 527 -18.70 -33.93 -21.41
N LYS A 528 -17.60 -34.14 -22.15
CA LYS A 528 -17.28 -33.35 -23.35
C LYS A 528 -18.37 -33.45 -24.42
N LYS A 529 -18.95 -34.64 -24.62
CA LYS A 529 -20.03 -34.85 -25.61
C LYS A 529 -21.27 -34.02 -25.25
N ARG A 530 -21.69 -34.01 -23.99
CA ARG A 530 -22.83 -33.22 -23.52
C ARG A 530 -22.57 -31.72 -23.61
N VAL A 531 -21.39 -31.26 -23.17
CA VAL A 531 -21.00 -29.85 -23.30
C VAL A 531 -21.01 -29.40 -24.77
N ARG A 532 -20.43 -30.22 -25.67
CA ARG A 532 -20.43 -29.89 -27.10
C ARG A 532 -21.81 -29.91 -27.73
N LYS A 533 -22.77 -30.65 -27.16
CA LYS A 533 -24.18 -30.53 -27.54
C LYS A 533 -24.71 -29.15 -27.16
N CYS A 534 -24.53 -28.71 -25.91
CA CYS A 534 -24.95 -27.37 -25.48
C CYS A 534 -24.35 -26.24 -26.34
N VAL A 535 -23.09 -26.38 -26.78
CA VAL A 535 -22.46 -25.41 -27.69
C VAL A 535 -23.19 -25.34 -29.05
N ARG A 536 -23.54 -26.48 -29.65
CA ARG A 536 -24.33 -26.50 -30.91
C ARG A 536 -25.73 -25.97 -30.73
N ASP A 537 -26.41 -26.39 -29.66
CA ASP A 537 -27.76 -25.92 -29.31
C ASP A 537 -27.76 -24.39 -29.13
N SER A 538 -26.66 -23.81 -28.60
CA SER A 538 -26.50 -22.35 -28.44
C SER A 538 -26.39 -21.58 -29.75
N LEU A 539 -25.98 -22.24 -30.85
CA LEU A 539 -25.86 -21.67 -32.19
C LEU A 539 -27.19 -21.73 -32.97
N GLY A 540 -28.21 -22.39 -32.43
CA GLY A 540 -29.46 -22.67 -33.15
C GLY A 540 -29.34 -23.76 -34.21
N GLU A 541 -28.31 -24.59 -34.14
CA GLU A 541 -28.18 -25.80 -34.96
C GLU A 541 -29.00 -26.93 -34.30
N GLU A 542 -30.21 -27.19 -34.83
CA GLU A 542 -31.05 -28.34 -34.42
C GLU A 542 -30.49 -29.70 -34.85
#